data_AF-A0A2P4NPV0-F1
#
_entry.id   AF-A0A2P4NPV0-F1
#
_cell.length_a   1.000
_cell.length_b   1.000
_cell.length_c   1.000
_cell.angle_alpha   90.00
_cell.angle_beta   90.00
_cell.angle_gamma   90.00
#
_symmetry.space_group_name_H-M   'P 1'
#
loop_
_entity.id
_entity.type
_entity.pdbx_description
1 polymer ?
#
loop_
_entity_poly.entity_id
_entity_poly.type
_entity_poly.pdbx_seq_one_letter_code
_entity_poly.pdbx_strand_id
1 'polypeptide(L)'
;MKDRISYIIWRFIKNKPNIWRLMDVRFDIMAKVIIGGSNTLIKYILFGDGKDKNWNLHIPKINRWENEDEKKFKIETIEEKGETKIKNLSDLQIAIRLCKKGLECNRRSLIVAYLLEYYAENLLKHKHIGWLSTVSEALPDFYRYNLTSYAKGLFFKRCISGIKISKMIEYEDIIPKEIEVIVKASQEFIAFNPNTKLISTKDETQKSISLRFKELNVKIFSNTENLSPTVKIIPLRNFTVRKREKLKHKAFLLKVFQYVFIPRRYLSDIKLSSPLVQIVRNEKNEDDIFDNPTMAAAINYKWGPTRNYFLGNFFRYILFAACFAALVGCYLGHVEATGHLYNLLVFLFILFYYSGVYLFLVECIQLRHHINIIKKTYLFVVFMLLVVLAFSHVFLLLLQHTDFSDLDDITSKKSSYTIQNSAGDVIGTSLQDFDRKQDNPSKDFGTSFLSTYAWLRGSFPQEAIWDFWAVEALTLIGSLVLITVIQNMFIAFLR
;
A
#
# COMPACT_ATOMS: atom_id res chain seq x y z
N MET A 1 48.77 11.09 11.95
CA MET A 1 48.26 12.47 11.71
C MET A 1 46.80 12.64 12.15
N LYS A 2 45.88 11.71 11.83
CA LYS A 2 44.46 11.76 12.24
C LYS A 2 44.23 11.92 13.77
N ASP A 3 45.03 11.27 14.59
CA ASP A 3 44.88 11.34 16.05
C ASP A 3 45.29 12.71 16.63
N ARG A 4 46.30 13.36 16.03
CA ARG A 4 46.70 14.72 16.41
C ARG A 4 45.61 15.74 16.10
N ILE A 5 44.96 15.64 14.94
CA ILE A 5 43.84 16.52 14.56
C ILE A 5 42.65 16.29 15.49
N SER A 6 42.30 15.03 15.76
CA SER A 6 41.21 14.69 16.68
C SER A 6 41.45 15.24 18.08
N TYR A 7 42.70 15.21 18.57
CA TYR A 7 43.09 15.77 19.85
C TYR A 7 43.00 17.31 19.89
N ILE A 8 43.40 18.00 18.82
CA ILE A 8 43.26 19.46 18.70
C ILE A 8 41.78 19.85 18.76
N ILE A 9 40.93 19.15 18.01
CA ILE A 9 39.48 19.39 18.01
C ILE A 9 38.90 19.14 19.40
N TRP A 10 39.26 18.03 20.05
CA TRP A 10 38.83 17.71 21.41
C TRP A 10 39.19 18.81 22.41
N ARG A 11 40.44 19.29 22.39
CA ARG A 11 40.92 20.37 23.27
C ARG A 11 40.18 21.68 23.00
N PHE A 12 39.86 21.97 21.74
CA PHE A 12 39.09 23.16 21.38
C PHE A 12 37.65 23.08 21.91
N ILE A 13 36.97 21.95 21.72
CA ILE A 13 35.61 21.73 22.22
C ILE A 13 35.55 21.92 23.73
N LYS A 14 36.51 21.32 24.45
CA LYS A 14 36.59 21.41 25.91
C LYS A 14 36.74 22.85 26.43
N ASN A 15 37.55 23.65 25.73
CA ASN A 15 37.83 25.04 26.15
C ASN A 15 36.77 26.04 25.65
N LYS A 16 36.18 25.81 24.47
CA LYS A 16 35.29 26.76 23.77
C LYS A 16 34.04 26.09 23.18
N PRO A 17 33.21 25.42 24.00
CA PRO A 17 32.05 24.63 23.54
C PRO A 17 30.93 25.47 22.89
N ASN A 18 30.69 26.70 23.36
CA ASN A 18 29.68 27.58 22.73
C ASN A 18 30.10 28.04 21.34
N ILE A 19 31.40 28.33 21.15
CA ILE A 19 31.95 28.69 19.85
C ILE A 19 31.89 27.49 18.91
N TRP A 20 32.21 26.29 19.42
CA TRP A 20 32.03 25.05 18.66
C TRP A 20 30.60 24.90 18.14
N ARG A 21 29.58 25.08 18.98
CA ARG A 21 28.17 24.99 18.56
C ARG A 21 27.84 25.94 17.41
N LEU A 22 28.29 27.18 17.50
CA LEU A 22 28.10 28.17 16.43
C LEU A 22 28.84 27.79 15.15
N MET A 23 30.06 27.27 15.29
CA MET A 23 30.85 26.80 14.15
C MET A 23 30.23 25.57 13.48
N ASP A 24 29.70 24.62 14.24
CA ASP A 24 28.97 23.47 13.69
C ASP A 24 27.74 23.93 12.91
N VAL A 25 27.02 24.93 13.43
CA VAL A 25 25.86 25.54 12.75
C VAL A 25 26.27 26.25 11.46
N ARG A 26 27.41 26.94 11.42
CA ARG A 26 27.82 27.76 10.28
C ARG A 26 28.59 27.01 9.19
N PHE A 27 29.43 26.04 9.54
CA PHE A 27 30.44 25.44 8.65
C PHE A 27 30.32 23.92 8.46
N ASP A 28 29.21 23.35 8.92
CA ASP A 28 28.89 21.92 8.81
C ASP A 28 30.02 21.01 9.27
N ILE A 29 30.61 21.35 10.42
CA ILE A 29 31.79 20.66 10.96
C ILE A 29 31.46 19.20 11.26
N MET A 30 30.29 18.91 11.80
CA MET A 30 29.87 17.54 12.06
C MET A 30 29.92 16.66 10.81
N ALA A 31 29.44 17.15 9.66
CA ALA A 31 29.51 16.39 8.40
C ALA A 31 30.96 16.08 8.00
N LYS A 32 31.87 17.05 8.15
CA LYS A 32 33.30 16.87 7.85
C LYS A 32 33.93 15.84 8.79
N VAL A 33 33.57 15.86 10.07
CA VAL A 33 34.03 14.88 11.06
C VAL A 33 33.48 13.47 10.73
N ILE A 34 32.22 13.36 10.31
CA ILE A 34 31.61 12.10 9.84
C ILE A 34 32.36 11.55 8.63
N ILE A 35 32.65 12.40 7.63
CA ILE A 35 33.44 12.02 6.44
C ILE A 35 34.86 11.57 6.85
N GLY A 36 35.44 12.20 7.87
CA GLY A 36 36.73 11.84 8.45
C GLY A 36 36.75 10.47 9.15
N GLY A 37 35.60 9.97 9.59
CA GLY A 37 35.41 8.62 10.14
C GLY A 37 35.94 8.41 11.57
N SER A 38 36.08 9.47 12.38
CA SER A 38 36.59 9.36 13.75
C SER A 38 35.47 9.05 14.75
N ASN A 39 35.27 7.76 15.06
CA ASN A 39 34.20 7.30 15.96
C ASN A 39 34.30 7.86 17.38
N THR A 40 35.51 7.96 17.93
CA THR A 40 35.76 8.46 19.29
C THR A 40 35.42 9.94 19.40
N LEU A 41 35.84 10.74 18.42
CA LEU A 41 35.55 12.18 18.38
C LEU A 41 34.05 12.43 18.21
N ILE A 42 33.38 11.67 17.34
CA ILE A 42 31.93 11.76 17.16
C ILE A 42 31.19 11.40 18.44
N LYS A 43 31.58 10.30 19.10
CA LYS A 43 30.99 9.90 20.38
C LYS A 43 31.16 11.00 21.43
N TYR A 44 32.33 11.63 21.49
CA TYR A 44 32.60 12.75 22.41
C TYR A 44 31.74 13.98 22.09
N ILE A 45 31.61 14.37 20.81
CA ILE A 45 30.77 15.51 20.41
C ILE A 45 29.31 15.27 20.80
N LEU A 46 28.81 14.04 20.65
CA LEU A 46 27.41 13.71 20.90
C LEU A 46 27.09 13.47 22.38
N PHE A 47 27.95 12.78 23.12
CA PHE A 47 27.65 12.33 24.49
C PHE A 47 28.56 12.93 25.57
N GLY A 48 29.63 13.62 25.19
CA GLY A 48 30.65 14.12 26.10
C GLY A 48 31.46 13.04 26.81
N ASP A 49 32.20 13.43 27.84
CA ASP A 49 32.99 12.53 28.71
C ASP A 49 32.15 11.93 29.86
N GLY A 50 30.83 12.11 29.87
CA GLY A 50 29.91 11.62 30.91
C GLY A 50 29.96 12.37 32.24
N LYS A 51 30.92 13.28 32.45
CA LYS A 51 31.09 14.08 33.68
C LYS A 51 30.54 15.51 33.58
N ASP A 52 30.40 16.03 32.36
CA ASP A 52 29.97 17.40 32.11
C ASP A 52 28.47 17.48 31.78
N LYS A 53 27.84 18.66 32.02
CA LYS A 53 26.48 18.97 31.53
C LYS A 53 26.40 18.65 30.04
N ASN A 54 25.28 18.11 29.54
CA ASN A 54 25.14 17.84 28.11
C ASN A 54 24.98 19.17 27.34
N TRP A 55 26.01 19.63 26.64
CA TRP A 55 26.04 20.97 26.01
C TRP A 55 25.23 21.05 24.70
N ASN A 56 24.72 19.92 24.21
CA ASN A 56 24.12 19.80 22.87
C ASN A 56 25.01 20.43 21.80
N LEU A 57 26.25 19.93 21.73
CA LEU A 57 27.31 20.46 20.87
C LEU A 57 26.98 20.36 19.37
N HIS A 58 26.11 19.41 19.02
CA HIS A 58 25.63 19.21 17.66
C HIS A 58 24.12 19.45 17.59
N ILE A 59 23.68 20.12 16.52
CA ILE A 59 22.26 20.34 16.22
C ILE A 59 21.97 19.74 14.84
N PRO A 60 21.04 18.78 14.71
CA PRO A 60 20.70 18.18 13.43
C PRO A 60 20.10 19.20 12.46
N LYS A 61 20.51 19.13 11.20
CA LYS A 61 20.02 20.01 10.12
C LYS A 61 19.48 19.22 8.94
N ILE A 62 18.40 19.73 8.34
CA ILE A 62 17.87 19.27 7.05
C ILE A 62 18.49 20.09 5.91
N ASN A 63 18.54 21.42 6.08
CA ASN A 63 19.08 22.34 5.08
C ASN A 63 20.45 22.84 5.54
N ARG A 64 21.41 22.82 4.62
CA ARG A 64 22.78 23.32 4.83
C ARG A 64 22.91 24.73 4.26
N TRP A 65 23.76 25.55 4.86
CA TRP A 65 24.13 26.83 4.29
C TRP A 65 25.19 26.63 3.21
N GLU A 66 24.88 27.01 1.97
CA GLU A 66 25.87 26.94 0.88
C GLU A 66 26.71 28.22 0.86
N ASN A 67 27.93 28.15 1.39
CA ASN A 67 28.98 29.16 1.17
C ASN A 67 29.90 28.74 0.02
N GLU A 68 30.63 29.69 -0.58
CA GLU A 68 31.53 29.41 -1.72
C GLU A 68 32.65 28.42 -1.37
N ASP A 69 33.26 28.54 -0.18
CA ASP A 69 34.26 27.60 0.33
C ASP A 69 33.70 26.17 0.50
N GLU A 70 32.42 26.06 0.86
CA GLU A 70 31.75 24.76 0.95
C GLU A 70 31.51 24.12 -0.41
N LYS A 71 31.24 24.93 -1.44
CA LYS A 71 31.10 24.43 -2.82
C LYS A 71 32.43 23.85 -3.29
N LYS A 72 33.54 24.56 -3.01
CA LYS A 72 34.89 24.12 -3.38
C LYS A 72 35.29 22.80 -2.69
N PHE A 73 35.13 22.72 -1.37
CA PHE A 73 35.41 21.49 -0.61
C PHE A 73 34.56 20.29 -1.08
N LYS A 74 33.28 20.52 -1.39
CA LYS A 74 32.40 19.45 -1.90
C LYS A 74 32.84 18.96 -3.27
N ILE A 75 33.31 19.82 -4.18
CA ILE A 75 33.77 19.38 -5.50
C ILE A 75 35.02 18.50 -5.35
N GLU A 76 36.04 18.99 -4.63
CA GLU A 76 37.33 18.31 -4.47
C GLU A 76 37.21 16.95 -3.77
N THR A 77 36.50 16.87 -2.63
CA THR A 77 36.47 15.62 -1.83
C THR A 77 35.51 14.56 -2.36
N ILE A 78 34.54 14.94 -3.20
CA ILE A 78 33.42 14.06 -3.63
C ILE A 78 33.67 13.50 -5.04
N GLU A 79 34.27 14.28 -5.94
CA GLU A 79 34.62 13.81 -7.29
C GLU A 79 35.72 12.74 -7.24
N GLU A 80 36.72 12.87 -6.35
CA GLU A 80 37.76 11.85 -6.15
C GLU A 80 37.22 10.52 -5.57
N LYS A 81 36.07 10.52 -4.87
CA LYS A 81 35.50 9.33 -4.22
C LYS A 81 34.31 8.70 -4.97
N GLY A 82 33.93 9.24 -6.13
CA GLY A 82 32.82 8.72 -6.94
C GLY A 82 31.46 8.75 -6.22
N GLU A 83 31.27 9.62 -5.22
CA GLU A 83 30.06 9.65 -4.39
C GLU A 83 29.03 10.64 -4.95
N THR A 84 27.93 10.12 -5.49
CA THR A 84 26.87 10.95 -6.06
C THR A 84 26.29 11.95 -5.05
N LYS A 85 26.48 13.25 -5.33
CA LYS A 85 25.76 14.43 -4.82
C LYS A 85 25.38 14.38 -3.33
N ILE A 86 26.30 14.82 -2.47
CA ILE A 86 26.05 15.15 -1.05
C ILE A 86 25.20 16.45 -0.88
N LYS A 87 24.81 17.08 -1.99
CA LYS A 87 24.03 18.32 -1.98
C LYS A 87 22.71 18.12 -1.23
N ASN A 88 22.48 18.95 -0.21
CA ASN A 88 21.27 18.99 0.62
C ASN A 88 20.95 17.68 1.39
N LEU A 89 21.97 17.01 1.93
CA LEU A 89 21.77 15.84 2.82
C LEU A 89 21.90 16.20 4.29
N SER A 90 21.13 15.56 5.16
CA SER A 90 21.34 15.63 6.61
C SER A 90 22.62 14.90 7.01
N ASP A 91 23.18 15.22 8.18
CA ASP A 91 24.39 14.55 8.71
C ASP A 91 24.18 13.03 8.85
N LEU A 92 22.96 12.62 9.23
CA LEU A 92 22.57 11.22 9.28
C LEU A 92 22.52 10.57 7.89
N GLN A 93 21.99 11.25 6.87
CA GLN A 93 22.01 10.74 5.49
C GLN A 93 23.43 10.57 4.98
N ILE A 94 24.34 11.50 5.29
CA ILE A 94 25.76 11.35 4.94
C ILE A 94 26.33 10.11 5.62
N ALA A 95 26.12 9.94 6.92
CA ALA A 95 26.61 8.77 7.65
C ALA A 95 26.10 7.45 7.06
N ILE A 96 24.81 7.37 6.69
CA ILE A 96 24.20 6.18 6.05
C ILE A 96 24.83 5.91 4.68
N ARG A 97 24.98 6.92 3.83
CA ARG A 97 25.52 6.74 2.47
C ARG A 97 26.99 6.34 2.45
N LEU A 98 27.73 6.74 3.48
CA LEU A 98 29.12 6.36 3.69
C LEU A 98 29.28 4.90 4.14
N CYS A 99 28.20 4.22 4.58
CA CYS A 99 28.18 2.78 4.84
C CYS A 99 28.08 2.00 3.51
N LYS A 100 29.20 1.86 2.79
CA LYS A 100 29.32 0.94 1.64
C LYS A 100 29.69 -0.47 2.14
N LYS A 101 29.31 -1.52 1.38
CA LYS A 101 29.58 -2.93 1.73
C LYS A 101 31.07 -3.17 2.01
N GLY A 102 31.39 -3.86 3.12
CA GLY A 102 32.77 -4.24 3.51
C GLY A 102 33.07 -4.04 5.00
N LEU A 103 34.33 -4.24 5.41
CA LEU A 103 34.79 -4.10 6.82
C LEU A 103 34.61 -2.67 7.37
N GLU A 104 34.70 -1.65 6.51
CA GLU A 104 34.42 -0.25 6.86
C GLU A 104 32.95 0.00 7.23
N CYS A 105 32.03 -0.86 6.78
CA CYS A 105 30.60 -0.74 7.08
C CYS A 105 30.33 -0.79 8.58
N ASN A 106 31.00 -1.71 9.31
CA ASN A 106 30.80 -1.87 10.75
C ASN A 106 31.32 -0.66 11.55
N ARG A 107 32.44 -0.05 11.11
CA ARG A 107 32.97 1.15 11.78
C ARG A 107 32.07 2.35 11.54
N ARG A 108 31.55 2.52 10.33
CA ARG A 108 30.69 3.65 9.97
C ARG A 108 29.24 3.47 10.44
N SER A 109 28.75 2.24 10.57
CA SER A 109 27.41 1.98 11.13
C SER A 109 27.31 2.34 12.61
N LEU A 110 28.42 2.30 13.36
CA LEU A 110 28.49 2.82 14.73
C LEU A 110 28.21 4.33 14.78
N ILE A 111 28.66 5.11 13.79
CA ILE A 111 28.35 6.54 13.70
C ILE A 111 26.85 6.74 13.52
N VAL A 112 26.23 5.94 12.65
CA VAL A 112 24.77 5.96 12.42
C VAL A 112 24.03 5.64 13.73
N ALA A 113 24.49 4.62 14.47
CA ALA A 113 23.92 4.26 15.77
C ALA A 113 24.04 5.40 16.79
N TYR A 114 25.20 6.03 16.90
CA TYR A 114 25.43 7.17 17.79
C TYR A 114 24.51 8.35 17.47
N LEU A 115 24.36 8.70 16.18
CA LEU A 115 23.47 9.78 15.75
C LEU A 115 22.00 9.45 16.07
N LEU A 116 21.56 8.22 15.79
CA LEU A 116 20.20 7.79 16.09
C LEU A 116 19.89 7.82 17.59
N GLU A 117 20.80 7.31 18.42
CA GLU A 117 20.65 7.35 19.88
C GLU A 117 20.62 8.78 20.39
N TYR A 118 21.56 9.61 19.93
CA TYR A 118 21.63 11.02 20.30
C TYR A 118 20.34 11.77 19.94
N TYR A 119 19.80 11.59 18.74
CA TYR A 119 18.57 12.25 18.33
C TYR A 119 17.33 11.72 19.09
N ALA A 120 17.28 10.42 19.38
CA ALA A 120 16.18 9.82 20.15
C ALA A 120 16.19 10.23 21.62
N GLU A 121 17.36 10.25 22.27
CA GLU A 121 17.50 10.65 23.67
C GLU A 121 17.18 12.13 23.89
N ASN A 122 17.64 13.01 23.00
CA ASN A 122 17.40 14.45 23.13
C ASN A 122 15.91 14.82 23.00
N LEU A 123 15.14 14.04 22.25
CA LEU A 123 13.69 14.19 22.23
C LEU A 123 13.06 13.88 23.60
N LEU A 124 13.46 12.75 24.21
CA LEU A 124 12.88 12.28 25.46
C LEU A 124 13.30 13.15 26.65
N LYS A 125 14.59 13.54 26.69
CA LYS A 125 15.17 14.31 27.80
C LYS A 125 14.93 15.81 27.68
N HIS A 126 15.03 16.37 26.45
CA HIS A 126 15.06 17.82 26.22
C HIS A 126 13.89 18.34 25.34
N LYS A 127 12.90 17.49 25.04
CA LYS A 127 11.66 17.84 24.31
C LYS A 127 11.89 18.45 22.91
N HIS A 128 13.02 18.14 22.26
CA HIS A 128 13.36 18.69 20.94
C HIS A 128 12.70 17.91 19.79
N ILE A 129 11.39 18.11 19.57
CA ILE A 129 10.59 17.44 18.51
C ILE A 129 11.22 17.60 17.11
N GLY A 130 11.80 18.77 16.84
CA GLY A 130 12.38 19.08 15.54
C GLY A 130 13.55 18.19 15.13
N TRP A 131 14.22 17.51 16.06
CA TRP A 131 15.43 16.73 15.75
C TRP A 131 15.14 15.44 14.98
N LEU A 132 13.98 14.82 15.18
CA LEU A 132 13.58 13.64 14.39
C LEU A 132 13.09 13.97 12.98
N SER A 133 13.01 15.25 12.62
CA SER A 133 12.71 15.64 11.24
C SER A 133 13.80 15.19 10.27
N THR A 134 15.08 15.22 10.68
CA THR A 134 16.19 14.69 9.89
C THR A 134 16.13 13.17 9.76
N VAL A 135 15.67 12.49 10.81
CA VAL A 135 15.46 11.03 10.81
C VAL A 135 14.38 10.66 9.82
N SER A 136 13.25 11.38 9.80
CA SER A 136 12.16 11.12 8.85
C SER A 136 12.60 11.20 7.38
N GLU A 137 13.47 12.16 7.05
CA GLU A 137 14.04 12.27 5.70
C GLU A 137 15.11 11.22 5.40
N ALA A 138 15.82 10.72 6.43
CA ALA A 138 16.84 9.69 6.30
C ALA A 138 16.27 8.26 6.24
N LEU A 139 15.05 8.03 6.75
CA LEU A 139 14.40 6.71 6.82
C LEU A 139 14.50 5.89 5.51
N PRO A 140 14.19 6.44 4.33
CA PRO A 140 14.29 5.68 3.08
C PRO A 140 15.71 5.23 2.73
N ASP A 141 16.73 5.99 3.14
CA ASP A 141 18.12 5.67 2.85
C ASP A 141 18.58 4.44 3.67
N PHE A 142 18.04 4.19 4.86
CA PHE A 142 18.34 2.95 5.62
C PHE A 142 18.01 1.69 4.82
N TYR A 143 16.88 1.69 4.10
CA TYR A 143 16.45 0.57 3.27
C TYR A 143 17.31 0.41 2.02
N ARG A 144 17.73 1.52 1.40
CA ARG A 144 18.59 1.49 0.20
C ARG A 144 20.00 0.96 0.48
N TYR A 145 20.52 1.20 1.69
CA TYR A 145 21.87 0.82 2.09
C TYR A 145 21.92 -0.44 2.97
N ASN A 146 20.85 -1.26 3.01
CA ASN A 146 20.75 -2.48 3.81
C ASN A 146 20.96 -2.30 5.33
N LEU A 147 20.63 -1.13 5.87
CA LEU A 147 20.67 -0.83 7.32
C LEU A 147 19.29 -0.99 7.98
N THR A 148 18.53 -2.00 7.54
CA THR A 148 17.12 -2.22 7.93
C THR A 148 16.97 -2.48 9.43
N SER A 149 17.96 -3.12 10.07
CA SER A 149 17.97 -3.38 11.51
C SER A 149 17.88 -2.10 12.36
N TYR A 150 18.60 -1.05 11.96
CA TYR A 150 18.55 0.25 12.65
C TYR A 150 17.19 0.94 12.48
N ALA A 151 16.59 0.85 11.29
CA ALA A 151 15.26 1.37 11.04
C ALA A 151 14.19 0.62 11.87
N LYS A 152 14.23 -0.72 11.88
CA LYS A 152 13.36 -1.56 12.71
C LYS A 152 13.49 -1.19 14.19
N GLY A 153 14.70 -1.20 14.73
CA GLY A 153 14.95 -0.85 16.14
C GLY A 153 14.45 0.55 16.50
N LEU A 154 14.54 1.51 15.58
CA LEU A 154 14.04 2.86 15.76
C LEU A 154 12.50 2.92 15.88
N PHE A 155 11.73 2.15 15.09
CA PHE A 155 10.26 2.11 15.20
C PHE A 155 9.77 1.52 16.52
N PHE A 156 10.55 0.64 17.16
CA PHE A 156 10.24 0.10 18.49
C PHE A 156 10.64 1.05 19.64
N LYS A 157 11.36 2.15 19.37
CA LYS A 157 11.72 3.11 20.42
C LYS A 157 10.51 3.93 20.86
N ARG A 158 10.46 4.23 22.18
CA ARG A 158 9.44 5.07 22.81
C ARG A 158 9.29 6.46 22.16
N CYS A 159 10.37 6.99 21.58
CA CYS A 159 10.37 8.27 20.87
C CYS A 159 9.45 8.29 19.63
N ILE A 160 9.23 7.14 18.97
CA ILE A 160 8.40 7.01 17.77
C ILE A 160 7.00 6.46 18.08
N SER A 161 6.83 5.71 19.17
CA SER A 161 5.52 5.19 19.62
C SER A 161 4.47 6.27 19.96
N GLY A 162 4.87 7.54 19.97
CA GLY A 162 4.00 8.69 20.18
C GLY A 162 4.19 9.29 21.57
N ILE A 163 4.53 10.56 21.61
CA ILE A 163 4.79 11.27 22.87
C ILE A 163 3.55 12.06 23.27
N LYS A 164 3.08 11.84 24.51
CA LYS A 164 1.92 12.56 25.05
C LYS A 164 2.20 14.07 25.04
N ILE A 165 1.31 14.85 24.43
CA ILE A 165 1.45 16.31 24.33
C ILE A 165 1.48 16.97 25.71
N SER A 166 0.69 16.45 26.65
CA SER A 166 0.67 16.95 28.04
C SER A 166 2.03 16.94 28.73
N LYS A 167 2.98 16.11 28.26
CA LYS A 167 4.35 16.12 28.77
C LYS A 167 5.22 17.20 28.12
N MET A 168 4.83 17.71 26.96
CA MET A 168 5.63 18.63 26.15
C MET A 168 5.20 20.08 26.32
N ILE A 169 3.90 20.35 26.26
CA ILE A 169 3.35 21.70 26.32
C ILE A 169 1.98 21.65 27.03
N GLU A 170 1.65 22.63 27.87
CA GLU A 170 0.30 22.82 28.41
C GLU A 170 -0.62 23.22 27.25
N TYR A 171 -1.65 22.42 26.96
CA TYR A 171 -2.52 22.73 25.82
C TYR A 171 -3.95 22.22 25.96
N GLU A 172 -4.85 23.17 25.76
CA GLU A 172 -6.24 22.97 25.39
C GLU A 172 -6.48 23.34 23.90
N ASP A 173 -5.59 24.14 23.28
CA ASP A 173 -5.82 24.77 21.95
C ASP A 173 -5.30 24.02 20.70
N ILE A 174 -4.59 22.89 20.81
CA ILE A 174 -4.05 22.19 19.60
C ILE A 174 -5.12 21.36 18.89
N ILE A 175 -6.10 20.84 19.64
CA ILE A 175 -7.07 19.90 19.12
C ILE A 175 -8.15 20.69 18.38
N PRO A 176 -8.36 20.43 17.07
CA PRO A 176 -9.52 21.00 16.40
C PRO A 176 -10.80 20.50 17.10
N LYS A 177 -11.70 21.41 17.47
CA LYS A 177 -13.00 21.08 18.11
C LYS A 177 -13.75 19.97 17.36
N GLU A 178 -13.67 19.96 16.02
CA GLU A 178 -14.24 18.90 15.18
C GLU A 178 -13.74 17.49 15.55
N ILE A 179 -12.44 17.36 15.80
CA ILE A 179 -11.82 16.07 16.11
C ILE A 179 -12.13 15.68 17.54
N GLU A 180 -12.09 16.65 18.46
CA GLU A 180 -12.44 16.41 19.87
C GLU A 180 -13.84 15.80 19.99
N VAL A 181 -14.79 16.31 19.22
CA VAL A 181 -16.16 15.80 19.23
C VAL A 181 -16.25 14.39 18.64
N ILE A 182 -15.59 14.13 17.51
CA ILE A 182 -15.61 12.78 16.90
C ILE A 182 -14.99 11.77 17.87
N VAL A 183 -13.86 12.09 18.50
CA VAL A 183 -13.21 11.20 19.47
C VAL A 183 -14.11 10.93 20.68
N LYS A 184 -14.84 11.94 21.19
CA LYS A 184 -15.79 11.73 22.29
C LYS A 184 -16.96 10.84 21.89
N ALA A 185 -17.43 10.93 20.64
CA ALA A 185 -18.55 10.14 20.15
C ALA A 185 -18.16 8.69 19.79
N SER A 186 -17.01 8.48 19.13
CA SER A 186 -16.61 7.16 18.63
C SER A 186 -15.64 6.41 19.52
N GLN A 187 -14.96 7.09 20.46
CA GLN A 187 -13.80 6.56 21.22
C GLN A 187 -12.67 6.01 20.33
N GLU A 188 -12.68 6.32 19.03
CA GLU A 188 -11.71 5.77 18.07
C GLU A 188 -10.40 6.56 18.05
N PHE A 189 -9.34 5.86 17.64
CA PHE A 189 -8.05 6.46 17.35
C PHE A 189 -8.12 7.30 16.06
N ILE A 190 -7.80 8.60 16.16
CA ILE A 190 -7.81 9.54 15.04
C ILE A 190 -6.46 10.24 14.91
N ALA A 191 -5.87 10.15 13.72
CA ALA A 191 -4.65 10.85 13.36
C ALA A 191 -4.97 12.11 12.53
N PHE A 192 -4.37 13.24 12.90
CA PHE A 192 -4.55 14.51 12.20
C PHE A 192 -3.25 15.31 12.12
N ASN A 193 -3.25 16.29 11.22
CA ASN A 193 -2.14 17.24 11.09
C ASN A 193 -2.56 18.57 11.72
N PRO A 194 -1.80 19.12 12.71
CA PRO A 194 -2.13 20.40 13.30
C PRO A 194 -2.09 21.52 12.26
N ASN A 195 -2.98 22.50 12.40
CA ASN A 195 -2.93 23.70 11.58
C ASN A 195 -1.76 24.57 12.04
N THR A 196 -0.69 24.57 11.26
CA THR A 196 0.54 25.35 11.55
C THR A 196 0.53 26.74 10.91
N LYS A 197 -0.53 27.08 10.17
CA LYS A 197 -0.66 28.42 9.57
C LYS A 197 -1.21 29.39 10.61
N LEU A 198 -0.62 30.58 10.65
CA LEU A 198 -1.20 31.74 11.32
C LEU A 198 -2.58 31.98 10.69
N ILE A 199 -3.62 31.92 11.50
CA ILE A 199 -5.00 32.15 11.05
C ILE A 199 -5.11 33.65 10.76
N SER A 200 -5.39 34.01 9.51
CA SER A 200 -5.76 35.40 9.20
C SER A 200 -7.24 35.59 9.53
N THR A 201 -7.59 36.72 10.15
CA THR A 201 -8.95 37.08 10.56
C THR A 201 -9.98 37.09 9.42
N LYS A 202 -9.54 37.08 8.15
CA LYS A 202 -10.43 37.03 6.98
C LYS A 202 -10.99 35.62 6.69
N ASP A 203 -10.33 34.55 7.16
CA ASP A 203 -10.71 33.16 6.87
C ASP A 203 -11.76 32.58 7.85
N GLU A 204 -12.18 33.34 8.87
CA GLU A 204 -13.17 32.89 9.86
C GLU A 204 -14.57 32.73 9.29
N THR A 205 -14.93 33.56 8.31
CA THR A 205 -16.29 33.58 7.73
C THR A 205 -16.61 32.30 6.93
N GLN A 206 -15.62 31.70 6.24
CA GLN A 206 -15.82 30.52 5.39
C GLN A 206 -15.86 29.20 6.17
N LYS A 207 -15.31 29.14 7.39
CA LYS A 207 -15.40 27.97 8.29
C LYS A 207 -16.76 27.81 8.97
N SER A 208 -17.58 28.86 9.00
CA SER A 208 -18.84 28.91 9.76
C SER A 208 -19.90 27.90 9.28
N ILE A 209 -19.98 27.63 7.97
CA ILE A 209 -21.02 26.79 7.39
C ILE A 209 -20.73 25.29 7.62
N SER A 210 -19.48 24.85 7.46
CA SER A 210 -19.10 23.44 7.71
C SER A 210 -19.13 23.08 9.19
N LEU A 211 -18.88 24.05 10.08
CA LEU A 211 -19.01 23.88 11.52
C LEU A 211 -20.48 23.72 11.94
N ARG A 212 -21.39 24.56 11.41
CA ARG A 212 -22.83 24.48 11.73
C ARG A 212 -23.48 23.14 11.34
N PHE A 213 -23.21 22.62 10.15
CA PHE A 213 -23.75 21.31 9.74
C PHE A 213 -23.21 20.16 10.57
N LYS A 214 -21.97 20.27 11.08
CA LYS A 214 -21.38 19.26 11.95
C LYS A 214 -21.91 19.35 13.38
N GLU A 215 -22.05 20.56 13.96
CA GLU A 215 -22.65 20.78 15.29
C GLU A 215 -24.06 20.18 15.41
N LEU A 216 -24.84 20.20 14.32
CA LEU A 216 -26.13 19.51 14.24
C LEU A 216 -26.03 17.98 14.41
N ASN A 217 -25.02 17.34 13.80
CA ASN A 217 -24.77 15.91 14.01
C ASN A 217 -24.33 15.60 15.45
N VAL A 218 -23.64 16.52 16.12
CA VAL A 218 -23.17 16.33 17.51
C VAL A 218 -24.33 16.27 18.49
N LYS A 219 -25.30 17.18 18.35
CA LYS A 219 -26.50 17.24 19.21
C LYS A 219 -27.35 15.98 19.16
N ILE A 220 -27.27 15.22 18.07
CA ILE A 220 -28.08 14.02 17.86
C ILE A 220 -27.42 12.78 18.49
N PHE A 221 -26.09 12.75 18.64
CA PHE A 221 -25.35 11.51 18.94
C PHE A 221 -24.43 11.53 20.17
N SER A 222 -24.30 12.62 20.94
CA SER A 222 -23.39 12.64 22.09
C SER A 222 -24.03 12.23 23.42
N ASN A 223 -23.61 11.07 23.97
CA ASN A 223 -23.66 10.82 25.42
C ASN A 223 -22.47 11.53 26.09
N THR A 224 -22.77 12.30 27.12
CA THR A 224 -21.82 13.13 27.86
C THR A 224 -21.10 12.33 28.93
N GLU A 225 -19.90 11.84 28.63
CA GLU A 225 -18.87 11.62 29.65
C GLU A 225 -17.65 12.50 29.34
N ASN A 226 -17.12 13.14 30.37
CA ASN A 226 -16.01 14.10 30.32
C ASN A 226 -14.66 13.38 30.06
N LEU A 227 -14.53 12.67 28.95
CA LEU A 227 -13.25 12.12 28.52
C LEU A 227 -12.47 13.18 27.74
N SER A 228 -11.41 13.70 28.38
CA SER A 228 -10.40 14.49 27.69
C SER A 228 -9.52 13.57 26.83
N PRO A 229 -9.52 13.69 25.50
CA PRO A 229 -8.78 12.77 24.65
C PRO A 229 -7.26 12.88 24.88
N THR A 230 -6.58 11.75 25.03
CA THR A 230 -5.11 11.75 25.16
C THR A 230 -4.46 11.98 23.80
N VAL A 231 -3.84 13.14 23.60
CA VAL A 231 -3.14 13.46 22.35
C VAL A 231 -1.69 13.01 22.39
N LYS A 232 -1.25 12.34 21.32
CA LYS A 232 0.16 11.97 21.10
C LYS A 232 0.69 12.62 19.81
N ILE A 233 1.93 13.09 19.85
CA ILE A 233 2.65 13.58 18.67
C ILE A 233 3.54 12.46 18.13
N ILE A 234 3.50 12.30 16.80
CA ILE A 234 4.45 11.48 16.06
C ILE A 234 5.47 12.41 15.40
N PRO A 235 6.75 12.33 15.79
CA PRO A 235 7.76 13.31 15.41
C PRO A 235 8.39 13.03 14.03
N LEU A 236 7.59 12.63 13.04
CA LEU A 236 8.05 12.34 11.67
C LEU A 236 7.52 13.38 10.67
N ARG A 237 8.33 14.40 10.41
CA ARG A 237 7.99 15.51 9.51
C ARG A 237 7.84 15.03 8.07
N ASN A 238 6.76 15.43 7.40
CA ASN A 238 6.52 15.15 5.97
C ASN A 238 6.55 13.66 5.60
N PHE A 239 6.41 12.76 6.57
CA PHE A 239 6.53 11.31 6.38
C PHE A 239 5.58 10.77 5.32
N THR A 240 4.38 11.36 5.24
CA THR A 240 3.31 10.98 4.31
C THR A 240 3.13 11.98 3.16
N VAL A 241 4.00 12.98 3.06
CA VAL A 241 3.92 14.06 2.08
C VAL A 241 4.92 13.82 0.96
N ARG A 242 4.47 13.97 -0.28
CA ARG A 242 5.33 13.88 -1.47
C ARG A 242 6.22 15.12 -1.57
N LYS A 243 7.51 14.94 -1.92
CA LYS A 243 8.36 16.05 -2.37
C LYS A 243 7.75 16.60 -3.68
N ARG A 244 7.06 17.75 -3.59
CA ARG A 244 6.47 18.41 -4.76
C ARG A 244 7.55 19.17 -5.50
N GLU A 245 7.79 18.83 -6.75
CA GLU A 245 8.32 19.80 -7.70
C GLU A 245 7.28 20.93 -7.84
N LYS A 246 7.74 22.17 -7.96
CA LYS A 246 6.89 23.37 -8.07
C LYS A 246 5.97 23.24 -9.29
N LEU A 247 4.78 22.70 -9.10
CA LEU A 247 3.81 22.51 -10.17
C LEU A 247 3.11 23.84 -10.43
N LYS A 248 3.35 24.42 -11.61
CA LYS A 248 2.67 25.63 -12.12
C LYS A 248 1.15 25.51 -11.89
N HIS A 249 0.52 26.59 -11.44
CA HIS A 249 -0.92 26.66 -11.21
C HIS A 249 -1.69 26.29 -12.48
N LYS A 250 -2.23 25.07 -12.53
CA LYS A 250 -3.23 24.67 -13.53
C LYS A 250 -4.61 25.18 -13.09
N ALA A 251 -5.40 25.65 -14.07
CA ALA A 251 -6.78 26.11 -13.88
C ALA A 251 -7.64 25.05 -13.16
N PHE A 252 -8.56 25.50 -12.31
CA PHE A 252 -9.41 24.63 -11.48
C PHE A 252 -10.24 23.65 -12.32
N LEU A 253 -10.83 24.12 -13.42
CA LEU A 253 -11.64 23.31 -14.34
C LEU A 253 -10.84 22.13 -14.94
N LEU A 254 -9.57 22.35 -15.29
CA LEU A 254 -8.71 21.29 -15.80
C LEU A 254 -8.46 20.20 -14.75
N LYS A 255 -8.39 20.55 -13.46
CA LYS A 255 -8.26 19.56 -12.38
C LYS A 255 -9.53 18.75 -12.20
N VAL A 256 -10.70 19.37 -12.32
CA VAL A 256 -12.00 18.69 -12.23
C VAL A 256 -12.16 17.75 -13.43
N PHE A 257 -11.89 18.22 -14.64
CA PHE A 257 -11.93 17.40 -15.85
C PHE A 257 -11.00 16.17 -15.75
N GLN A 258 -9.75 16.38 -15.32
CA GLN A 258 -8.82 15.27 -15.11
C GLN A 258 -9.32 14.28 -14.06
N TYR A 259 -9.96 14.76 -12.99
CA TYR A 259 -10.48 13.89 -11.94
C TYR A 259 -11.67 13.04 -12.39
N VAL A 260 -12.49 13.55 -13.30
CA VAL A 260 -13.67 12.86 -13.83
C VAL A 260 -13.25 11.82 -14.88
N PHE A 261 -12.46 12.23 -15.87
CA PHE A 261 -12.18 11.40 -17.05
C PHE A 261 -10.90 10.56 -16.96
N ILE A 262 -9.92 10.95 -16.13
CA ILE A 262 -8.63 10.27 -16.06
C ILE A 262 -8.51 9.53 -14.73
N PRO A 263 -8.50 8.18 -14.74
CA PRO A 263 -8.32 7.42 -13.52
C PRO A 263 -6.96 7.73 -12.87
N ARG A 264 -6.92 7.71 -11.53
CA ARG A 264 -5.71 8.00 -10.77
C ARG A 264 -4.66 6.94 -11.07
N ARG A 265 -3.44 7.38 -11.39
CA ARG A 265 -2.30 6.49 -11.66
C ARG A 265 -1.51 6.17 -10.40
N TYR A 266 -0.92 4.97 -10.37
CA TYR A 266 0.10 4.62 -9.38
C TYR A 266 1.37 5.44 -9.59
N LEU A 267 2.07 5.69 -8.49
CA LEU A 267 3.31 6.44 -8.51
C LEU A 267 4.44 5.57 -9.08
N SER A 268 5.01 5.93 -10.23
CA SER A 268 6.09 5.16 -10.86
C SER A 268 7.45 5.40 -10.22
N ASP A 269 7.79 6.64 -9.89
CA ASP A 269 9.13 6.99 -9.38
C ASP A 269 9.24 6.89 -7.85
N ILE A 270 10.06 5.94 -7.39
CA ILE A 270 10.36 5.71 -5.97
C ILE A 270 11.01 6.94 -5.33
N LYS A 271 11.91 7.64 -6.05
CA LYS A 271 12.71 8.75 -5.48
C LYS A 271 11.88 9.99 -5.19
N LEU A 272 10.80 10.20 -5.94
CA LEU A 272 9.85 11.31 -5.79
C LEU A 272 8.71 11.00 -4.82
N SER A 273 8.66 9.80 -4.23
CA SER A 273 7.59 9.37 -3.33
C SER A 273 7.82 9.82 -1.89
N SER A 274 6.76 9.83 -1.06
CA SER A 274 6.89 10.17 0.37
C SER A 274 7.74 9.11 1.09
N PRO A 275 8.44 9.45 2.19
CA PRO A 275 9.24 8.50 2.94
C PRO A 275 8.49 7.19 3.27
N LEU A 276 7.23 7.29 3.72
CA LEU A 276 6.37 6.14 3.95
C LEU A 276 6.27 5.19 2.73
N VAL A 277 5.97 5.71 1.54
CA VAL A 277 5.82 4.88 0.33
C VAL A 277 7.15 4.21 -0.05
N GLN A 278 8.28 4.89 0.17
CA GLN A 278 9.59 4.30 -0.07
C GLN A 278 9.87 3.13 0.87
N ILE A 279 9.47 3.25 2.15
CA ILE A 279 9.59 2.16 3.13
C ILE A 279 8.73 0.99 2.70
N VAL A 280 7.43 1.22 2.45
CA VAL A 280 6.48 0.17 2.06
C VAL A 280 6.94 -0.62 0.83
N ARG A 281 7.58 0.04 -0.14
CA ARG A 281 8.08 -0.63 -1.36
C ARG A 281 9.42 -1.36 -1.20
N ASN A 282 10.27 -0.89 -0.28
CA ASN A 282 11.59 -1.47 -0.07
C ASN A 282 11.59 -2.56 1.01
N GLU A 283 10.61 -2.53 1.91
CA GLU A 283 10.41 -3.58 2.91
C GLU A 283 10.01 -4.88 2.22
N LYS A 284 10.74 -5.95 2.52
CA LYS A 284 10.46 -7.30 1.98
C LYS A 284 9.65 -8.16 2.94
N ASN A 285 9.62 -7.80 4.23
CA ASN A 285 8.91 -8.53 5.28
C ASN A 285 7.72 -7.67 5.73
N GLU A 286 6.50 -8.08 5.37
CA GLU A 286 5.30 -7.25 5.46
C GLU A 286 4.78 -7.01 6.88
N ASP A 287 5.24 -7.75 7.90
CA ASP A 287 4.54 -7.76 9.19
C ASP A 287 5.21 -6.86 10.27
N ASP A 288 6.53 -7.00 10.50
CA ASP A 288 7.18 -6.41 11.69
C ASP A 288 7.10 -4.87 11.81
N ILE A 289 7.14 -4.15 10.69
CA ILE A 289 7.23 -2.68 10.69
C ILE A 289 5.85 -2.04 10.68
N PHE A 290 4.81 -2.74 10.25
CA PHE A 290 3.47 -2.16 10.18
C PHE A 290 2.74 -2.20 11.52
N ASP A 291 3.13 -3.11 12.41
CA ASP A 291 2.63 -3.23 13.78
C ASP A 291 3.28 -2.22 14.73
N ASN A 292 3.18 -0.93 14.39
CA ASN A 292 3.60 0.14 15.28
C ASN A 292 2.63 1.33 15.29
N PRO A 293 2.52 2.07 16.42
CA PRO A 293 1.60 3.19 16.53
C PRO A 293 1.82 4.32 15.52
N THR A 294 3.05 4.51 15.06
CA THR A 294 3.39 5.50 14.03
C THR A 294 2.83 5.10 12.67
N MET A 295 2.94 3.82 12.30
CA MET A 295 2.39 3.33 11.04
C MET A 295 0.86 3.32 11.10
N ALA A 296 0.27 2.88 12.22
CA ALA A 296 -1.17 2.95 12.45
C ALA A 296 -1.70 4.40 12.30
N ALA A 297 -1.00 5.39 12.86
CA ALA A 297 -1.35 6.79 12.67
C ALA A 297 -1.23 7.27 11.23
N ALA A 298 -0.15 6.89 10.55
CA ALA A 298 0.07 7.29 9.17
C ALA A 298 -1.00 6.69 8.22
N ILE A 299 -1.37 5.43 8.45
CA ILE A 299 -2.44 4.74 7.74
C ILE A 299 -3.78 5.41 8.04
N ASN A 300 -4.14 5.61 9.32
CA ASN A 300 -5.39 6.27 9.72
C ASN A 300 -5.51 7.68 9.10
N TYR A 301 -4.42 8.47 9.12
CA TYR A 301 -4.39 9.80 8.50
C TYR A 301 -4.62 9.77 6.97
N LYS A 302 -4.11 8.75 6.28
CA LYS A 302 -4.28 8.59 4.82
C LYS A 302 -5.52 7.78 4.44
N TRP A 303 -6.18 7.15 5.40
CA TRP A 303 -7.33 6.31 5.16
C TRP A 303 -8.50 7.10 4.60
N GLY A 304 -8.85 8.26 5.16
CA GLY A 304 -9.97 9.07 4.67
C GLY A 304 -9.95 9.36 3.15
N PRO A 305 -8.87 9.97 2.62
CA PRO A 305 -8.72 10.19 1.17
C PRO A 305 -8.70 8.91 0.33
N THR A 306 -8.18 7.81 0.89
CA THR A 306 -8.04 6.51 0.22
C THR A 306 -9.38 5.80 0.15
N ARG A 307 -10.11 5.72 1.26
CA ARG A 307 -11.48 5.23 1.37
C ARG A 307 -12.40 5.94 0.39
N ASN A 308 -12.34 7.27 0.32
CA ASN A 308 -13.16 8.03 -0.62
C ASN A 308 -12.85 7.71 -2.09
N TYR A 309 -11.59 7.38 -2.42
CA TYR A 309 -11.23 6.90 -3.75
C TYR A 309 -11.81 5.52 -4.05
N PHE A 310 -11.69 4.57 -3.10
CA PHE A 310 -12.25 3.23 -3.24
C PHE A 310 -13.77 3.23 -3.31
N LEU A 311 -14.45 3.94 -2.40
CA LEU A 311 -15.91 4.12 -2.44
C LEU A 311 -16.35 4.79 -3.74
N GLY A 312 -15.61 5.80 -4.22
CA GLY A 312 -15.91 6.44 -5.50
C GLY A 312 -15.82 5.48 -6.69
N ASN A 313 -14.87 4.54 -6.69
CA ASN A 313 -14.83 3.49 -7.71
C ASN A 313 -15.94 2.45 -7.51
N PHE A 314 -16.25 2.06 -6.27
CA PHE A 314 -17.34 1.14 -5.96
C PHE A 314 -18.70 1.66 -6.45
N PHE A 315 -19.01 2.94 -6.22
CA PHE A 315 -20.24 3.54 -6.74
C PHE A 315 -20.28 3.57 -8.27
N ARG A 316 -19.13 3.70 -8.95
CA ARG A 316 -19.06 3.60 -10.42
C ARG A 316 -19.34 2.17 -10.91
N TYR A 317 -18.90 1.16 -10.18
CA TYR A 317 -19.26 -0.24 -10.46
C TYR A 317 -20.76 -0.49 -10.30
N ILE A 318 -21.38 0.02 -9.23
CA ILE A 318 -22.83 -0.05 -9.05
C ILE A 318 -23.56 0.65 -10.20
N LEU A 319 -23.09 1.85 -10.58
CA LEU A 319 -23.68 2.61 -11.68
C LEU A 319 -23.60 1.83 -13.00
N PHE A 320 -22.45 1.22 -13.30
CA PHE A 320 -22.25 0.38 -14.48
C PHE A 320 -23.22 -0.82 -14.49
N ALA A 321 -23.31 -1.54 -13.36
CA ALA A 321 -24.19 -2.69 -13.23
C ALA A 321 -25.68 -2.32 -13.34
N ALA A 322 -26.08 -1.19 -12.74
CA ALA A 322 -27.45 -0.69 -12.83
C ALA A 322 -27.81 -0.27 -14.27
N CYS A 323 -26.89 0.39 -14.98
CA CYS A 323 -27.08 0.72 -16.40
C CYS A 323 -27.20 -0.55 -17.24
N PHE A 324 -26.34 -1.55 -17.00
CA PHE A 324 -26.41 -2.84 -17.70
C PHE A 324 -27.74 -3.54 -17.46
N ALA A 325 -28.18 -3.66 -16.20
CA ALA A 325 -29.44 -4.30 -15.85
C ALA A 325 -30.65 -3.59 -16.48
N ALA A 326 -30.66 -2.25 -16.48
CA ALA A 326 -31.71 -1.47 -17.11
C ALA A 326 -31.76 -1.68 -18.64
N LEU A 327 -30.59 -1.65 -19.31
CA LEU A 327 -30.49 -1.87 -20.76
C LEU A 327 -30.93 -3.29 -21.16
N VAL A 328 -30.43 -4.31 -20.44
CA VAL A 328 -30.79 -5.71 -20.68
C VAL A 328 -32.28 -5.94 -20.39
N GLY A 329 -32.82 -5.36 -19.31
CA GLY A 329 -34.23 -5.45 -18.96
C GLY A 329 -35.13 -4.85 -20.04
N CYS A 330 -34.78 -3.68 -20.58
CA CYS A 330 -35.52 -3.06 -21.68
C CYS A 330 -35.45 -3.91 -22.96
N TYR A 331 -34.28 -4.48 -23.26
CA TYR A 331 -34.08 -5.36 -24.41
C TYR A 331 -34.92 -6.64 -24.30
N LEU A 332 -34.86 -7.33 -23.15
CA LEU A 332 -35.58 -8.58 -22.93
C LEU A 332 -37.10 -8.35 -22.86
N GLY A 333 -37.52 -7.22 -22.29
CA GLY A 333 -38.92 -6.80 -22.21
C GLY A 333 -39.52 -6.31 -23.52
N HIS A 334 -38.75 -6.27 -24.63
CA HIS A 334 -39.19 -5.79 -25.94
C HIS A 334 -39.89 -4.41 -25.85
N VAL A 335 -39.40 -3.53 -24.97
CA VAL A 335 -40.04 -2.24 -24.70
C VAL A 335 -39.90 -1.33 -25.91
N GLU A 336 -41.02 -0.86 -26.46
CA GLU A 336 -41.01 0.11 -27.56
C GLU A 336 -40.42 1.45 -27.10
N ALA A 337 -39.25 1.79 -27.63
CA ALA A 337 -38.56 3.03 -27.28
C ALA A 337 -39.19 4.24 -27.97
N THR A 338 -40.23 4.83 -27.38
CA THR A 338 -40.91 6.03 -27.90
C THR A 338 -40.58 7.28 -27.09
N GLY A 339 -40.42 8.42 -27.78
CA GLY A 339 -40.31 9.76 -27.18
C GLY A 339 -39.20 9.92 -26.12
N HIS A 340 -39.59 10.29 -24.90
CA HIS A 340 -38.67 10.53 -23.78
C HIS A 340 -37.90 9.29 -23.33
N LEU A 341 -38.47 8.09 -23.52
CA LEU A 341 -37.86 6.82 -23.12
C LEU A 341 -36.67 6.47 -24.03
N TYR A 342 -36.76 6.82 -25.33
CA TYR A 342 -35.64 6.74 -26.26
C TYR A 342 -34.45 7.62 -25.84
N ASN A 343 -34.71 8.88 -25.49
CA ASN A 343 -33.66 9.80 -25.04
C ASN A 343 -32.99 9.31 -23.74
N LEU A 344 -33.76 8.73 -22.83
CA LEU A 344 -33.26 8.12 -21.60
C LEU A 344 -32.41 6.88 -21.89
N LEU A 345 -32.83 6.01 -22.82
CA LEU A 345 -32.06 4.85 -23.27
C LEU A 345 -30.72 5.27 -23.90
N VAL A 346 -30.73 6.25 -24.79
CA VAL A 346 -29.50 6.79 -25.40
C VAL A 346 -28.56 7.34 -24.33
N PHE A 347 -29.09 8.08 -23.36
CA PHE A 347 -28.30 8.56 -22.22
C PHE A 347 -27.71 7.41 -21.38
N LEU A 348 -28.50 6.37 -21.08
CA LEU A 348 -28.03 5.18 -20.37
C LEU A 348 -26.93 4.44 -21.14
N PHE A 349 -27.04 4.34 -22.48
CA PHE A 349 -25.99 3.76 -23.31
C PHE A 349 -24.68 4.55 -23.21
N ILE A 350 -24.73 5.88 -23.33
CA ILE A 350 -23.55 6.75 -23.20
C ILE A 350 -22.93 6.57 -21.80
N LEU A 351 -23.75 6.53 -20.76
CA LEU A 351 -23.29 6.36 -19.38
C LEU A 351 -22.67 4.97 -19.15
N PHE A 352 -23.27 3.93 -19.72
CA PHE A 352 -22.78 2.55 -19.65
C PHE A 352 -21.40 2.42 -20.30
N TYR A 353 -21.23 2.88 -21.55
CA TYR A 353 -19.93 2.84 -22.22
C TYR A 353 -18.88 3.70 -21.51
N TYR A 354 -19.27 4.90 -21.07
CA TYR A 354 -18.37 5.78 -20.32
C TYR A 354 -17.84 5.10 -19.03
N SER A 355 -18.75 4.57 -18.21
CA SER A 355 -18.40 3.88 -16.96
C SER A 355 -17.59 2.61 -17.22
N GLY A 356 -17.95 1.83 -18.24
CA GLY A 356 -17.21 0.64 -18.66
C GLY A 356 -15.77 0.97 -19.09
N VAL A 357 -15.56 1.95 -19.97
CA VAL A 357 -14.21 2.37 -20.40
C VAL A 357 -13.40 2.92 -19.24
N TYR A 358 -14.00 3.73 -18.36
CA TYR A 358 -13.31 4.24 -17.19
C TYR A 358 -12.86 3.12 -16.24
N LEU A 359 -13.75 2.17 -15.92
CA LEU A 359 -13.44 1.02 -15.05
C LEU A 359 -12.38 0.13 -15.69
N PHE A 360 -12.49 -0.15 -16.99
CA PHE A 360 -11.48 -0.90 -17.74
C PHE A 360 -10.09 -0.25 -17.66
N LEU A 361 -10.00 1.07 -17.78
CA LEU A 361 -8.74 1.81 -17.61
C LEU A 361 -8.20 1.72 -16.19
N VAL A 362 -9.06 1.76 -15.16
CA VAL A 362 -8.65 1.55 -13.76
C VAL A 362 -8.03 0.17 -13.61
N GLU A 363 -8.70 -0.89 -14.07
CA GLU A 363 -8.21 -2.26 -14.00
C GLU A 363 -6.90 -2.43 -14.79
N CYS A 364 -6.78 -1.86 -15.98
CA CYS A 364 -5.52 -1.85 -16.74
C CYS A 364 -4.36 -1.22 -15.96
N ILE A 365 -4.63 -0.12 -15.25
CA ILE A 365 -3.62 0.57 -14.42
C ILE A 365 -3.24 -0.30 -13.21
N GLN A 366 -4.20 -0.98 -12.59
CA GLN A 366 -3.96 -1.91 -11.48
C GLN A 366 -3.14 -3.12 -11.94
N LEU A 367 -3.54 -3.77 -13.03
CA LEU A 367 -2.82 -4.89 -13.65
C LEU A 367 -1.37 -4.53 -13.97
N ARG A 368 -1.12 -3.34 -14.54
CA ARG A 368 0.25 -2.88 -14.81
C ARG A 368 1.10 -2.74 -13.55
N HIS A 369 0.51 -2.32 -12.44
CA HIS A 369 1.23 -2.22 -11.16
C HIS A 369 1.52 -3.60 -10.57
N HIS A 370 0.57 -4.54 -10.67
CA HIS A 370 0.70 -5.91 -10.17
C HIS A 370 1.32 -6.89 -11.18
N ILE A 371 1.83 -6.42 -12.32
CA ILE A 371 2.43 -7.26 -13.37
C ILE A 371 3.59 -8.11 -12.85
N ASN A 372 4.33 -7.65 -11.83
CA ASN A 372 5.41 -8.45 -11.24
C ASN A 372 4.87 -9.65 -10.43
N ILE A 373 3.68 -9.54 -9.86
CA ILE A 373 2.99 -10.65 -9.17
C ILE A 373 2.39 -11.58 -10.22
N ILE A 374 1.74 -11.03 -11.25
CA ILE A 374 1.18 -11.81 -12.37
C ILE A 374 2.28 -12.55 -13.14
N LYS A 375 3.47 -11.95 -13.34
CA LYS A 375 4.61 -12.65 -13.96
C LYS A 375 5.06 -13.90 -13.19
N LYS A 376 4.91 -13.90 -11.86
CA LYS A 376 5.22 -15.07 -11.04
C LYS A 376 4.16 -16.16 -11.21
N THR A 377 2.89 -15.79 -11.32
CA THR A 377 1.76 -16.74 -11.37
C THR A 377 1.31 -17.12 -12.78
N TYR A 378 1.68 -16.36 -13.82
CA TYR A 378 1.18 -16.53 -15.19
C TYR A 378 1.57 -17.87 -15.80
N LEU A 379 2.81 -18.33 -15.58
CA LEU A 379 3.25 -19.64 -16.03
C LEU A 379 2.35 -20.75 -15.49
N PHE A 380 1.89 -20.60 -14.25
CA PHE A 380 0.99 -21.54 -13.59
C PHE A 380 -0.42 -21.51 -14.19
N VAL A 381 -0.96 -20.32 -14.44
CA VAL A 381 -2.29 -20.15 -15.06
C VAL A 381 -2.30 -20.69 -16.50
N VAL A 382 -1.22 -20.49 -17.26
CA VAL A 382 -1.07 -21.08 -18.60
C VAL A 382 -0.96 -22.60 -18.52
N PHE A 383 -0.19 -23.13 -17.57
CA PHE A 383 -0.08 -24.58 -17.35
C PHE A 383 -1.44 -25.21 -16.98
N MET A 384 -2.17 -24.61 -16.05
CA MET A 384 -3.56 -24.97 -15.71
C MET A 384 -4.44 -25.06 -16.97
N LEU A 385 -4.41 -24.03 -17.81
CA LEU A 385 -5.21 -23.96 -19.02
C LEU A 385 -4.82 -25.04 -20.05
N LEU A 386 -3.52 -25.33 -20.19
CA LEU A 386 -3.03 -26.42 -21.05
C LEU A 386 -3.52 -27.80 -20.57
N VAL A 387 -3.53 -28.04 -19.26
CA VAL A 387 -4.04 -29.30 -18.68
C VAL A 387 -5.55 -29.43 -18.92
N VAL A 388 -6.33 -28.37 -18.71
CA VAL A 388 -7.78 -28.36 -19.01
C VAL A 388 -8.02 -28.63 -20.51
N LEU A 389 -7.23 -28.02 -21.40
CA LEU A 389 -7.34 -28.27 -22.84
C LEU A 389 -6.98 -29.71 -23.22
N ALA A 390 -5.97 -30.31 -22.59
CA ALA A 390 -5.59 -31.69 -22.84
C ALA A 390 -6.72 -32.66 -22.45
N PHE A 391 -7.28 -32.52 -21.24
CA PHE A 391 -8.40 -33.35 -20.82
C PHE A 391 -9.65 -33.13 -21.68
N SER A 392 -9.96 -31.87 -22.01
CA SER A 392 -11.06 -31.55 -22.92
C SER A 392 -10.88 -32.23 -24.28
N HIS A 393 -9.67 -32.25 -24.83
CA HIS A 393 -9.41 -32.93 -26.11
C HIS A 393 -9.57 -34.46 -26.00
N VAL A 394 -9.12 -35.06 -24.89
CA VAL A 394 -9.32 -36.51 -24.64
C VAL A 394 -10.81 -36.86 -24.56
N PHE A 395 -11.62 -36.08 -23.84
CA PHE A 395 -13.06 -36.31 -23.76
C PHE A 395 -13.79 -36.03 -25.06
N LEU A 396 -13.32 -35.06 -25.85
CA LEU A 396 -13.84 -34.82 -27.19
C LEU A 396 -13.63 -36.08 -28.05
N LEU A 397 -12.40 -36.60 -28.11
CA LEU A 397 -12.11 -37.81 -28.89
C LEU A 397 -12.89 -39.04 -28.41
N LEU A 398 -13.04 -39.21 -27.09
CA LEU A 398 -13.72 -40.36 -26.49
C LEU A 398 -15.25 -40.33 -26.70
N LEU A 399 -15.87 -39.15 -26.64
CA LEU A 399 -17.32 -39.01 -26.56
C LEU A 399 -17.96 -38.41 -27.83
N GLN A 400 -17.18 -37.88 -28.77
CA GLN A 400 -17.71 -37.30 -30.02
C GLN A 400 -18.12 -38.36 -31.04
N HIS A 401 -17.47 -39.52 -31.04
CA HIS A 401 -17.72 -40.58 -32.03
C HIS A 401 -18.53 -41.72 -31.44
N THR A 402 -19.82 -41.49 -31.24
CA THR A 402 -20.79 -42.49 -30.72
C THR A 402 -21.24 -43.52 -31.77
N ASP A 403 -20.74 -43.43 -33.00
CA ASP A 403 -21.25 -44.17 -34.16
C ASP A 403 -20.33 -45.35 -34.59
N PHE A 404 -19.23 -45.60 -33.85
CA PHE A 404 -18.35 -46.74 -34.08
C PHE A 404 -18.86 -47.97 -33.30
N SER A 405 -18.95 -49.12 -33.97
CA SER A 405 -19.44 -50.38 -33.40
C SER A 405 -18.65 -50.89 -32.18
N ASP A 406 -17.39 -50.47 -32.03
CA ASP A 406 -16.54 -50.84 -30.90
C ASP A 406 -16.80 -49.99 -29.64
N LEU A 407 -17.64 -48.93 -29.74
CA LEU A 407 -18.00 -48.02 -28.64
C LEU A 407 -19.47 -48.18 -28.17
N ASP A 408 -20.17 -49.23 -28.60
CA ASP A 408 -21.58 -49.46 -28.23
C ASP A 408 -21.80 -49.62 -26.71
N ASP A 409 -20.76 -50.00 -25.98
CA ASP A 409 -20.74 -50.14 -24.52
C ASP A 409 -20.87 -48.80 -23.75
N ILE A 410 -20.66 -47.65 -24.40
CA ILE A 410 -20.74 -46.33 -23.74
C ILE A 410 -22.21 -45.89 -23.62
N THR A 411 -22.92 -46.40 -22.62
CA THR A 411 -24.32 -46.04 -22.38
C THR A 411 -24.46 -44.77 -21.55
N SER A 412 -25.56 -44.03 -21.74
CA SER A 412 -25.90 -42.92 -20.84
C SER A 412 -26.55 -43.46 -19.57
N LYS A 413 -26.29 -42.81 -18.43
CA LYS A 413 -26.92 -43.18 -17.15
C LYS A 413 -28.44 -43.03 -17.27
N LYS A 414 -29.18 -44.08 -16.93
CA LYS A 414 -30.66 -44.03 -16.87
C LYS A 414 -31.09 -43.89 -15.42
N SER A 415 -31.67 -42.75 -15.07
CA SER A 415 -32.33 -42.56 -13.77
C SER A 415 -33.83 -42.82 -13.93
N SER A 416 -34.40 -43.61 -13.03
CA SER A 416 -35.83 -43.79 -12.92
C SER A 416 -36.32 -43.13 -11.63
N TYR A 417 -37.34 -42.27 -11.75
CA TYR A 417 -37.98 -41.62 -10.62
C TYR A 417 -39.35 -42.26 -10.42
N THR A 418 -39.58 -42.79 -9.23
CA THR A 418 -40.89 -43.31 -8.82
C THR A 418 -41.75 -42.15 -8.31
N ILE A 419 -42.90 -41.95 -8.94
CA ILE A 419 -43.88 -40.96 -8.51
C ILE A 419 -44.79 -41.65 -7.50
N GLN A 420 -44.78 -41.19 -6.25
CA GLN A 420 -45.64 -41.72 -5.18
C GLN A 420 -46.81 -40.78 -4.89
N ASN A 421 -47.97 -41.33 -4.55
CA ASN A 421 -49.12 -40.55 -4.06
C ASN A 421 -48.87 -40.10 -2.61
N SER A 422 -49.77 -39.27 -2.08
CA SER A 422 -49.72 -38.81 -0.68
C SER A 422 -49.87 -39.94 0.35
N ALA A 423 -50.26 -41.15 -0.06
CA ALA A 423 -50.33 -42.34 0.78
C ALA A 423 -49.07 -43.24 0.68
N GLY A 424 -48.09 -42.89 -0.17
CA GLY A 424 -46.86 -43.63 -0.39
C GLY A 424 -46.92 -44.69 -1.50
N ASP A 425 -48.06 -44.88 -2.17
CA ASP A 425 -48.19 -45.84 -3.27
C ASP A 425 -47.54 -45.28 -4.54
N VAL A 426 -46.76 -46.12 -5.23
CA VAL A 426 -46.14 -45.76 -6.52
C VAL A 426 -47.21 -45.72 -7.61
N ILE A 427 -47.48 -44.52 -8.14
CA ILE A 427 -48.49 -44.27 -9.19
C ILE A 427 -47.89 -44.36 -10.59
N GLY A 428 -46.56 -44.23 -10.72
CA GLY A 428 -45.88 -44.33 -12.00
C GLY A 428 -44.37 -44.20 -11.88
N THR A 429 -43.68 -44.53 -12.96
CA THR A 429 -42.23 -44.36 -13.10
C THR A 429 -41.95 -43.42 -14.27
N SER A 430 -41.16 -42.39 -14.01
CA SER A 430 -40.60 -41.53 -15.06
C SER A 430 -39.17 -41.98 -15.32
N LEU A 431 -38.86 -42.31 -16.57
CA LEU A 431 -37.50 -42.61 -17.01
C LEU A 431 -36.89 -41.36 -17.63
N GLN A 432 -35.73 -40.93 -17.13
CA GLN A 432 -34.92 -39.93 -17.78
C GLN A 432 -34.04 -40.62 -18.82
N ASP A 433 -34.23 -40.28 -20.09
CA ASP A 433 -33.42 -40.77 -21.21
C ASP A 433 -32.62 -39.60 -21.77
N PHE A 434 -31.29 -39.73 -21.83
CA PHE A 434 -30.40 -38.69 -22.32
C PHE A 434 -30.18 -38.87 -23.82
N ASP A 435 -30.31 -37.80 -24.60
CA ASP A 435 -30.00 -37.84 -26.03
C ASP A 435 -28.47 -37.83 -26.21
N ARG A 436 -27.92 -38.95 -26.68
CA ARG A 436 -26.47 -39.13 -26.94
C ARG A 436 -25.85 -38.04 -27.83
N LYS A 437 -26.63 -37.33 -28.66
CA LYS A 437 -26.13 -36.28 -29.56
C LYS A 437 -26.37 -34.87 -29.00
N GLN A 438 -27.55 -34.62 -28.42
CA GLN A 438 -27.89 -33.27 -27.92
C GLN A 438 -27.35 -33.00 -26.52
N ASP A 439 -27.43 -33.98 -25.63
CA ASP A 439 -27.05 -33.86 -24.22
C ASP A 439 -25.57 -34.19 -23.97
N ASN A 440 -24.79 -34.44 -25.02
CA ASN A 440 -23.39 -34.78 -24.89
C ASN A 440 -22.56 -33.56 -24.41
N PRO A 441 -21.96 -33.63 -23.21
CA PRO A 441 -21.14 -32.54 -22.65
C PRO A 441 -19.85 -32.28 -23.43
N SER A 442 -19.49 -33.18 -24.35
CA SER A 442 -18.32 -33.13 -25.21
C SER A 442 -18.68 -33.21 -26.70
N LYS A 443 -19.87 -32.74 -27.11
CA LYS A 443 -20.33 -32.78 -28.52
C LYS A 443 -19.41 -32.01 -29.48
N ASP A 444 -18.88 -30.88 -29.04
CA ASP A 444 -17.95 -30.05 -29.77
C ASP A 444 -16.84 -29.54 -28.85
N PHE A 445 -15.78 -28.98 -29.43
CA PHE A 445 -14.63 -28.49 -28.67
C PHE A 445 -15.03 -27.45 -27.61
N GLY A 446 -15.98 -26.56 -27.93
CA GLY A 446 -16.42 -25.51 -27.01
C GLY A 446 -17.14 -26.07 -25.78
N THR A 447 -18.07 -27.01 -25.98
CA THR A 447 -18.75 -27.66 -24.85
C THR A 447 -17.83 -28.57 -24.06
N SER A 448 -16.95 -29.32 -24.74
CA SER A 448 -15.96 -30.16 -24.05
C SER A 448 -15.08 -29.31 -23.15
N PHE A 449 -14.57 -28.18 -23.66
CA PHE A 449 -13.72 -27.28 -22.87
C PHE A 449 -14.48 -26.69 -21.68
N LEU A 450 -15.71 -26.22 -21.88
CA LEU A 450 -16.52 -25.64 -20.82
C LEU A 450 -16.85 -26.68 -19.73
N SER A 451 -17.15 -27.91 -20.13
CA SER A 451 -17.44 -29.03 -19.23
C SER A 451 -16.21 -29.44 -18.42
N THR A 452 -15.03 -29.57 -19.03
CA THR A 452 -13.77 -29.85 -18.32
C THR A 452 -13.32 -28.68 -17.45
N TYR A 453 -13.53 -27.43 -17.88
CA TYR A 453 -13.26 -26.25 -17.06
C TYR A 453 -14.16 -26.21 -15.80
N ALA A 454 -15.38 -26.72 -15.89
CA ALA A 454 -16.29 -26.82 -14.75
C ALA A 454 -15.76 -27.73 -13.63
N TRP A 455 -14.79 -28.61 -13.91
CA TRP A 455 -14.15 -29.47 -12.91
C TRP A 455 -13.40 -28.66 -11.86
N LEU A 456 -12.85 -27.50 -12.23
CA LEU A 456 -12.22 -26.56 -11.29
C LEU A 456 -13.20 -26.00 -10.24
N ARG A 457 -14.51 -26.14 -10.48
CA ARG A 457 -15.59 -25.76 -9.56
C ARG A 457 -16.21 -26.97 -8.85
N GLY A 458 -15.69 -28.18 -9.09
CA GLY A 458 -16.18 -29.42 -8.48
C GLY A 458 -17.41 -30.04 -9.16
N SER A 459 -17.76 -29.61 -10.38
CA SER A 459 -18.82 -30.22 -11.18
C SER A 459 -18.24 -31.08 -12.30
N PHE A 460 -18.73 -32.31 -12.49
CA PHE A 460 -18.24 -33.28 -13.48
C PHE A 460 -19.34 -33.70 -14.47
N PRO A 461 -19.67 -32.88 -15.47
CA PRO A 461 -20.78 -33.15 -16.39
C PRO A 461 -20.63 -34.47 -17.18
N GLN A 462 -19.40 -34.85 -17.53
CA GLN A 462 -19.12 -36.08 -18.28
C GLN A 462 -19.47 -37.35 -17.48
N GLU A 463 -19.11 -37.40 -16.20
CA GLU A 463 -19.41 -38.53 -15.30
C GLU A 463 -20.90 -38.61 -14.94
N ALA A 464 -21.58 -37.46 -14.89
CA ALA A 464 -23.00 -37.40 -14.58
C ALA A 464 -23.89 -37.98 -15.70
N ILE A 465 -23.41 -37.91 -16.95
CA ILE A 465 -24.20 -38.26 -18.15
C ILE A 465 -23.85 -39.67 -18.65
N TRP A 466 -22.59 -40.07 -18.59
CA TRP A 466 -22.11 -41.33 -19.16
C TRP A 466 -21.87 -42.40 -18.10
N ASP A 467 -22.33 -43.63 -18.39
CA ASP A 467 -22.11 -44.83 -17.59
C ASP A 467 -21.02 -45.70 -18.25
N PHE A 468 -19.76 -45.24 -18.13
CA PHE A 468 -18.62 -45.93 -18.75
C PHE A 468 -17.37 -45.85 -17.88
N TRP A 469 -16.76 -46.99 -17.62
CA TRP A 469 -15.62 -47.12 -16.70
C TRP A 469 -14.44 -46.21 -17.06
N ALA A 470 -14.19 -45.96 -18.35
CA ALA A 470 -13.09 -45.10 -18.77
C ALA A 470 -13.38 -43.61 -18.51
N VAL A 471 -14.66 -43.20 -18.57
CA VAL A 471 -15.08 -41.85 -18.18
C VAL A 471 -14.84 -41.64 -16.69
N GLU A 472 -15.24 -42.62 -15.86
CA GLU A 472 -15.01 -42.59 -14.40
C GLU A 472 -13.51 -42.59 -14.04
N ALA A 473 -12.71 -43.41 -14.72
CA ALA A 473 -11.26 -43.44 -14.50
C ALA A 473 -10.60 -42.10 -14.88
N LEU A 474 -10.98 -41.51 -16.02
CA LEU A 474 -10.44 -40.22 -16.47
C LEU A 474 -10.92 -39.04 -15.61
N THR A 475 -12.17 -39.05 -15.12
CA THR A 475 -12.67 -38.03 -14.19
C THR A 475 -11.98 -38.12 -12.83
N LEU A 476 -11.68 -39.33 -12.34
CA LEU A 476 -10.89 -39.52 -11.13
C LEU A 476 -9.45 -39.02 -11.30
N ILE A 477 -8.77 -39.41 -12.39
CA ILE A 477 -7.40 -38.96 -12.66
C ILE A 477 -7.35 -37.44 -12.80
N GLY A 478 -8.25 -36.86 -13.60
CA GLY A 478 -8.24 -35.43 -13.82
C GLY A 478 -8.69 -34.62 -12.61
N SER A 479 -9.60 -35.12 -11.76
CA SER A 479 -9.93 -34.46 -10.48
C SER A 479 -8.73 -34.45 -9.53
N LEU A 480 -8.00 -35.55 -9.41
CA LEU A 480 -6.79 -35.62 -8.58
C LEU A 480 -5.70 -34.65 -9.09
N VAL A 481 -5.50 -34.57 -10.41
CA VAL A 481 -4.50 -33.67 -10.99
C VAL A 481 -4.94 -32.21 -10.91
N LEU A 482 -6.12 -31.85 -11.42
CA LEU A 482 -6.58 -30.45 -11.50
C LEU A 482 -6.92 -29.87 -10.13
N ILE A 483 -7.69 -30.60 -9.31
CA ILE A 483 -8.23 -30.10 -8.04
C ILE A 483 -7.23 -30.34 -6.92
N THR A 484 -6.73 -31.57 -6.77
CA THR A 484 -5.87 -31.89 -5.61
C THR A 484 -4.43 -31.39 -5.79
N VAL A 485 -3.86 -31.46 -6.98
CA VAL A 485 -2.47 -31.04 -7.20
C VAL A 485 -2.40 -29.59 -7.68
N ILE A 486 -3.00 -29.29 -8.82
CA ILE A 486 -2.77 -28.01 -9.50
C ILE A 486 -3.48 -26.85 -8.74
N GLN A 487 -4.73 -27.00 -8.32
CA GLN A 487 -5.39 -25.94 -7.55
C GLN A 487 -4.71 -25.69 -6.20
N ASN A 488 -4.28 -26.74 -5.49
CA ASN A 488 -3.55 -26.58 -4.23
C ASN A 488 -2.15 -25.99 -4.43
N MET A 489 -1.44 -26.34 -5.50
CA MET A 489 -0.15 -25.74 -5.85
C MET A 489 -0.31 -24.27 -6.26
N PHE A 490 -1.41 -23.90 -6.93
CA PHE A 490 -1.75 -22.50 -7.22
C PHE A 490 -1.97 -21.70 -5.94
N ILE A 491 -2.76 -22.25 -5.01
CA ILE A 491 -3.04 -21.63 -3.71
C ILE A 491 -1.76 -21.48 -2.88
N ALA A 492 -0.90 -22.51 -2.87
CA ALA A 492 0.39 -22.46 -2.18
C ALA A 492 1.35 -21.43 -2.76
N PHE A 493 1.29 -21.19 -4.07
CA PHE A 493 2.12 -20.19 -4.75
C PHE A 493 1.57 -18.76 -4.61
N LEU A 494 0.26 -18.61 -4.35
CA LEU A 494 -0.38 -17.33 -4.05
C LEU A 494 -0.15 -16.87 -2.60
N ARG A 495 0.19 -17.79 -1.71
CA ARG A 495 0.56 -17.52 -0.32
C ARG A 495 2.05 -17.19 -0.21
#